data_AF-A0A7R8WAR7-F1
#
_entry.id   AF-A0A7R8WAR7-F1
#
_cell.length_a   1.000
_cell.length_b   1.000
_cell.length_c   1.000
_cell.angle_alpha   90.00
_cell.angle_beta   90.00
_cell.angle_gamma   90.00
#
_symmetry.space_group_name_H-M   'P 1'
#
loop_
_entity.id
_entity.type
_entity.pdbx_description
1 polymer ?
#
loop_
_entity_poly.entity_id
_entity_poly.type
_entity_poly.pdbx_seq_one_letter_code
_entity_poly.pdbx_strand_id
1 'polypeptide(L)'
;MNMQRRPELWSWNSGVGVLQKQDTPTPNGIFQLHPLSLSSSSKMMNMEEPVEEVYLWGHLPTAIVGIAISTWWMNNALKSYIECKRFGQIKKYQSMPSYPGVPFFTDRYPNFHFEGWFGVTAFGINALAELFLGMSWRNHTPYLIGPMFLQHFVLLTGGVLRSCAVLLRYHKKWISVEMEFLAAALFLLLTIPLFLAHLPGKDRSDQLVHIFIAILCFMTARIILFEAKHRSSIMGTIGKCYTIALLSVWMAHAGDMLHATGDVKRMDPTVQLFYISMYFILDALIVAVIYVVLVARLYKADHNNNNNNNKFNFTITPIKG
;
A
#
# COMPACT_ATOMS: atom_id res chain seq x y z
N MET A 1 23.28 -40.93 -16.58
CA MET A 1 23.46 -40.71 -15.13
C MET A 1 23.78 -39.24 -14.92
N ASN A 2 23.11 -38.63 -13.94
CA ASN A 2 22.81 -37.19 -13.87
C ASN A 2 24.02 -36.28 -13.58
N MET A 3 24.11 -35.17 -14.32
CA MET A 3 24.86 -33.98 -13.93
C MET A 3 23.96 -33.08 -13.06
N GLN A 4 24.31 -32.90 -11.78
CA GLN A 4 23.76 -31.84 -10.94
C GLN A 4 24.78 -30.70 -10.85
N ARG A 5 24.44 -29.53 -11.43
CA ARG A 5 25.11 -28.25 -11.15
C ARG A 5 24.57 -27.69 -9.84
N ARG A 6 25.46 -27.25 -8.95
CA ARG A 6 25.11 -26.34 -7.84
C ARG A 6 25.17 -24.89 -8.36
N PRO A 7 24.25 -24.00 -7.95
CA PRO A 7 24.35 -22.58 -8.27
C PRO A 7 25.41 -21.88 -7.40
N GLU A 8 26.25 -21.07 -8.04
CA GLU A 8 27.19 -20.15 -7.41
C GLU A 8 26.43 -18.99 -6.76
N LEU A 9 26.70 -18.75 -5.47
CA LEU A 9 26.31 -17.54 -4.76
C LEU A 9 27.26 -16.41 -5.14
N TRP A 10 26.74 -15.41 -5.84
CA TRP A 10 27.46 -14.18 -6.13
C TRP A 10 27.47 -13.32 -4.87
N SER A 11 28.66 -13.15 -4.26
CA SER A 11 28.89 -12.11 -3.25
C SER A 11 29.56 -10.91 -3.94
N TRP A 12 28.91 -9.75 -3.86
CA TRP A 12 29.45 -8.48 -4.32
C TRP A 12 30.24 -7.84 -3.18
N ASN A 13 31.56 -8.06 -3.16
CA ASN A 13 32.49 -7.28 -2.36
C ASN A 13 33.02 -6.11 -3.21
N SER A 14 32.64 -4.88 -2.87
CA SER A 14 33.35 -3.68 -3.35
C SER A 14 33.67 -2.79 -2.16
N GLY A 15 34.83 -3.07 -1.56
CA GLY A 15 35.47 -2.18 -0.60
C GLY A 15 36.09 -0.97 -1.27
N VAL A 16 36.07 0.17 -0.59
CA VAL A 16 37.06 1.23 -0.73
C VAL A 16 37.52 1.59 0.68
N GLY A 17 38.52 0.87 1.16
CA GLY A 17 39.28 1.25 2.35
C GLY A 17 40.41 2.21 1.93
N VAL A 18 40.48 3.37 2.57
CA VAL A 18 41.61 4.28 2.41
C VAL A 18 42.82 3.67 3.14
N LEU A 19 43.79 3.16 2.37
CA LEU A 19 45.06 2.67 2.90
C LEU A 19 45.98 3.87 3.18
N GLN A 20 46.25 4.13 4.47
CA GLN A 20 47.31 5.05 4.86
C GLN A 20 48.64 4.30 4.82
N LYS A 21 49.55 4.76 3.95
CA LYS A 21 50.88 4.16 3.75
C LYS A 21 51.72 4.39 5.01
N GLN A 22 52.13 3.31 5.68
CA GLN A 22 53.08 3.37 6.79
C GLN A 22 54.47 3.09 6.22
N ASP A 23 55.30 4.11 6.11
CA ASP A 23 56.69 3.98 5.68
C ASP A 23 57.52 3.45 6.86
N THR A 24 57.66 2.12 6.99
CA THR A 24 58.83 1.42 7.59
C THR A 24 58.63 -0.11 7.52
N PRO A 25 59.64 -0.90 7.13
CA PRO A 25 59.52 -2.36 7.10
C PRO A 25 59.83 -2.95 8.48
N THR A 26 58.90 -3.72 9.04
CA THR A 26 59.22 -4.67 10.13
C THR A 26 59.19 -6.09 9.58
N PRO A 27 60.21 -6.92 9.88
CA PRO A 27 60.21 -8.32 9.50
C PRO A 27 59.43 -9.11 10.56
N ASN A 28 58.35 -9.75 10.12
CA ASN A 28 57.45 -10.67 10.85
C ASN A 28 56.01 -10.14 10.87
N GLY A 29 55.31 -10.37 9.75
CA GLY A 29 53.91 -10.04 9.57
C GLY A 29 53.00 -10.92 10.44
N ILE A 30 52.60 -10.38 11.58
CA ILE A 30 51.33 -10.71 12.23
C ILE A 30 50.58 -9.39 12.34
N PHE A 31 49.52 -9.24 11.54
CA PHE A 31 48.59 -8.11 11.66
C PHE A 31 47.84 -8.25 12.99
N GLN A 32 48.32 -7.57 14.04
CA GLN A 32 47.52 -7.32 15.23
C GLN A 32 46.63 -6.11 14.97
N LEU A 33 45.33 -6.35 14.82
CA LEU A 33 44.32 -5.31 14.89
C LEU A 33 44.19 -4.87 16.35
N HIS A 34 44.83 -3.75 16.70
CA HIS A 34 44.48 -3.02 17.91
C HIS A 34 43.16 -2.28 17.66
N PRO A 35 42.10 -2.51 18.46
CA PRO A 35 40.96 -1.60 18.45
C PRO A 35 41.43 -0.26 19.00
N LEU A 36 41.46 0.76 18.13
CA LEU A 36 41.59 2.14 18.52
C LEU A 36 40.41 2.49 19.44
N SER A 37 40.69 2.68 20.72
CA SER A 37 39.78 3.33 21.66
C SER A 37 39.63 4.78 21.22
N LEU A 38 38.70 5.05 20.30
CA LEU A 38 38.20 6.40 20.06
C LEU A 38 37.43 6.84 21.30
N SER A 39 38.13 7.48 22.22
CA SER A 39 37.54 8.39 23.20
C SER A 39 37.07 9.66 22.48
N SER A 40 36.11 9.52 21.57
CA SER A 40 35.31 10.64 21.11
C SER A 40 34.13 10.77 22.07
N SER A 41 34.25 11.72 22.99
CA SER A 41 33.14 12.34 23.70
C SER A 41 32.19 13.00 22.70
N SER A 42 31.49 12.20 21.88
CA SER A 42 30.21 12.61 21.35
C SER A 42 29.24 12.49 22.51
N LYS A 43 28.66 13.63 22.91
CA LYS A 43 27.36 13.61 23.55
C LYS A 43 26.46 12.80 22.61
N MET A 44 26.24 11.52 22.91
CA MET A 44 25.11 10.79 22.37
C MET A 44 23.90 11.58 22.89
N MET A 45 23.41 12.46 22.03
CA MET A 45 22.12 13.10 22.22
C MET A 45 21.16 11.92 22.30
N ASN A 46 20.59 11.68 23.48
CA ASN A 46 19.55 10.68 23.70
C ASN A 46 18.37 11.04 22.77
N MET A 47 18.42 10.61 21.51
CA MET A 47 17.30 10.58 20.59
C MET A 47 16.53 9.27 20.82
N GLU A 48 16.17 8.99 22.07
CA GLU A 48 15.40 7.79 22.39
C GLU A 48 13.90 7.96 22.07
N GLU A 49 13.41 9.20 21.84
CA GLU A 49 11.97 9.46 21.69
C GLU A 49 11.43 10.04 20.35
N PRO A 50 12.17 10.38 19.28
CA PRO A 50 11.52 10.87 18.05
C PRO A 50 11.22 9.78 17.01
N VAL A 51 11.73 8.56 17.16
CA VAL A 51 11.66 7.56 16.09
C VAL A 51 10.30 6.84 16.05
N GLU A 52 9.74 6.47 17.20
CA GLU A 52 8.47 5.72 17.26
C GLU A 52 7.27 6.57 16.80
N GLU A 53 7.23 7.87 17.13
CA GLU A 53 6.18 8.77 16.65
C GLU A 53 6.19 8.90 15.12
N VAL A 54 7.37 9.08 14.51
CA VAL A 54 7.49 9.33 13.06
C VAL A 54 6.94 8.17 12.22
N TYR A 55 7.10 6.92 12.67
CA TYR A 55 6.56 5.76 11.95
C TYR A 55 5.03 5.62 12.11
N LEU A 56 4.50 5.85 13.31
CA LEU A 56 3.05 5.86 13.54
C LEU A 56 2.37 6.93 12.66
N TRP A 57 2.97 8.11 12.59
CA TRP A 57 2.49 9.22 11.74
C TRP A 57 2.65 8.95 10.23
N GLY A 58 3.47 8.00 9.80
CA GLY A 58 3.54 7.57 8.39
C GLY A 58 2.43 6.57 8.03
N HIS A 59 2.15 5.62 8.91
CA HIS A 59 1.21 4.53 8.67
C HIS A 59 -0.26 4.93 8.87
N LEU A 60 -0.57 5.71 9.90
CA LEU A 60 -1.95 6.07 10.25
C LEU A 60 -2.64 6.92 9.17
N PRO A 61 -2.04 7.99 8.61
CA PRO A 61 -2.67 8.75 7.53
C PRO A 61 -2.88 7.91 6.27
N THR A 62 -1.91 7.04 5.94
CA THR A 62 -2.01 6.11 4.80
C THR A 62 -3.22 5.18 4.97
N ALA A 63 -3.41 4.64 6.18
CA ALA A 63 -4.55 3.80 6.52
C ALA A 63 -5.89 4.55 6.42
N ILE A 64 -5.98 5.76 6.97
CA ILE A 64 -7.19 6.58 6.91
C ILE A 64 -7.59 6.87 5.46
N VAL A 65 -6.63 7.25 4.62
CA VAL A 65 -6.86 7.51 3.19
C VAL A 65 -7.33 6.24 2.48
N GLY A 66 -6.72 5.08 2.76
CA GLY A 66 -7.11 3.81 2.16
C GLY A 66 -8.52 3.36 2.53
N ILE A 67 -8.92 3.51 3.80
CA ILE A 67 -10.29 3.24 4.28
C ILE A 67 -11.30 4.21 3.63
N ALA A 68 -10.95 5.49 3.52
CA ALA A 68 -11.80 6.48 2.89
C ALA A 68 -12.03 6.17 1.40
N ILE A 69 -10.96 5.84 0.66
CA ILE A 69 -11.02 5.46 -0.75
C ILE A 69 -11.83 4.18 -0.96
N SER A 70 -11.62 3.15 -0.14
CA SER A 70 -12.34 1.88 -0.28
C SER A 70 -13.85 2.05 -0.03
N THR A 71 -14.21 2.86 0.97
CA THR A 71 -15.61 3.19 1.29
C THR A 71 -16.24 4.02 0.17
N TRP A 72 -15.48 4.97 -0.38
CA TRP A 72 -15.90 5.81 -1.50
C TRP A 72 -16.17 4.98 -2.76
N TRP A 73 -15.25 4.09 -3.13
CA TRP A 73 -15.42 3.17 -4.26
C TRP A 73 -16.62 2.26 -4.08
N MET A 74 -16.79 1.67 -2.89
CA MET A 74 -17.93 0.83 -2.58
C MET A 74 -19.26 1.56 -2.80
N ASN A 75 -19.37 2.77 -2.23
CA ASN A 75 -20.60 3.57 -2.33
C ASN A 75 -20.95 3.89 -3.79
N ASN A 76 -19.95 4.31 -4.60
CA ASN A 76 -20.17 4.60 -6.02
C ASN A 76 -20.55 3.34 -6.82
N ALA A 77 -19.86 2.23 -6.58
CA ALA A 77 -20.14 0.97 -7.26
C ALA A 77 -21.56 0.49 -6.99
N LEU A 78 -21.99 0.52 -5.72
CA LEU A 78 -23.32 0.13 -5.30
C LEU A 78 -24.41 1.05 -5.86
N LYS A 79 -24.18 2.37 -5.85
CA LYS A 79 -25.12 3.33 -6.47
C LYS A 79 -25.32 3.02 -7.95
N SER A 80 -24.25 2.89 -8.73
CA SER A 80 -24.35 2.56 -10.16
C SER A 80 -25.02 1.19 -10.40
N TYR A 81 -24.75 0.21 -9.55
CA TYR A 81 -25.39 -1.11 -9.63
C TYR A 81 -26.90 -1.05 -9.35
N ILE A 82 -27.30 -0.35 -8.29
CA ILE A 82 -28.70 -0.15 -7.90
C ILE A 82 -29.45 0.63 -8.98
N GLU A 83 -28.87 1.69 -9.54
CA GLU A 83 -29.46 2.46 -10.64
C GLU A 83 -29.68 1.58 -11.87
N CYS A 84 -28.67 0.81 -12.26
CA CYS A 84 -28.79 -0.14 -13.38
C CYS A 84 -29.90 -1.17 -13.11
N LYS A 85 -30.07 -1.64 -11.86
CA LYS A 85 -31.17 -2.53 -11.48
C LYS A 85 -32.53 -1.81 -11.58
N ARG A 86 -32.65 -0.61 -11.03
CA ARG A 86 -33.87 0.20 -11.01
C ARG A 86 -34.40 0.52 -12.41
N PHE A 87 -33.52 0.80 -13.36
CA PHE A 87 -33.90 1.07 -14.75
C PHE A 87 -34.01 -0.19 -15.64
N GLY A 88 -33.90 -1.40 -15.07
CA GLY A 88 -33.94 -2.64 -15.85
C GLY A 88 -32.73 -2.85 -16.77
N GLN A 89 -31.65 -2.10 -16.54
CA GLN A 89 -30.42 -2.09 -17.34
C GLN A 89 -29.27 -2.84 -16.67
N ILE A 90 -29.56 -3.83 -15.81
CA ILE A 90 -28.54 -4.54 -15.03
C ILE A 90 -27.42 -5.15 -15.89
N LYS A 91 -27.76 -5.58 -17.12
CA LYS A 91 -26.80 -6.11 -18.10
C LYS A 91 -25.77 -5.06 -18.58
N LYS A 92 -26.04 -3.77 -18.37
CA LYS A 92 -25.15 -2.66 -18.71
C LYS A 92 -24.23 -2.24 -17.56
N TYR A 93 -24.41 -2.80 -16.36
CA TYR A 93 -23.50 -2.55 -15.26
C TYR A 93 -22.09 -3.01 -15.65
N GLN A 94 -21.12 -2.14 -15.44
CA GLN A 94 -19.70 -2.41 -15.66
C GLN A 94 -18.93 -1.83 -14.49
N SER A 95 -18.23 -2.68 -13.75
CA SER A 95 -17.33 -2.25 -12.70
C SER A 95 -16.12 -1.52 -13.28
N MET A 96 -15.52 -0.68 -12.43
CA MET A 96 -14.39 0.19 -12.77
C MET A 96 -13.28 0.08 -11.70
N PRO A 97 -12.00 0.22 -12.09
CA PRO A 97 -10.88 0.20 -11.14
C PRO A 97 -10.76 1.50 -10.33
N SER A 98 -11.29 2.60 -10.85
CA SER A 98 -11.36 3.93 -10.24
C SER A 98 -12.73 4.56 -10.47
N TYR A 99 -13.07 5.54 -9.64
CA TYR A 99 -14.31 6.31 -9.78
C TYR A 99 -13.96 7.81 -9.90
N PRO A 100 -14.44 8.50 -10.95
CA PRO A 100 -14.09 9.90 -11.21
C PRO A 100 -14.62 10.87 -10.15
N GLY A 101 -15.67 10.46 -9.44
CA GLY A 101 -16.55 11.37 -8.76
C GLY A 101 -16.68 11.16 -7.27
N VAL A 102 -16.41 12.21 -6.49
CA VAL A 102 -16.99 12.35 -5.15
C VAL A 102 -18.45 12.78 -5.35
N PRO A 103 -19.46 12.09 -4.80
CA PRO A 103 -20.87 12.42 -5.04
C PRO A 103 -21.26 13.88 -4.73
N PHE A 104 -20.46 14.57 -3.92
CA PHE A 104 -20.66 15.97 -3.55
C PHE A 104 -20.02 16.98 -4.51
N PHE A 105 -19.06 16.56 -5.35
CA PHE A 105 -18.28 17.44 -6.23
C PHE A 105 -18.46 17.16 -7.73
N THR A 106 -19.01 15.99 -8.11
CA THR A 106 -19.22 15.60 -9.51
C THR A 106 -20.03 16.60 -10.31
N ASP A 107 -21.07 17.17 -9.69
CA ASP A 107 -21.97 18.09 -10.39
C ASP A 107 -21.32 19.47 -10.59
N ARG A 108 -20.34 19.82 -9.75
CA ARG A 108 -19.62 21.10 -9.80
C ARG A 108 -18.37 21.04 -10.68
N TYR A 109 -17.73 19.87 -10.78
CA TYR A 109 -16.51 19.67 -11.56
C TYR A 109 -16.62 18.42 -12.47
N PRO A 110 -17.51 18.44 -13.48
CA PRO A 110 -17.76 17.29 -14.33
C PRO A 110 -16.54 16.87 -15.16
N ASN A 111 -15.56 17.76 -15.33
CA ASN A 111 -14.34 17.50 -16.09
C ASN A 111 -13.12 17.19 -15.19
N PHE A 112 -13.31 16.93 -13.90
CA PHE A 112 -12.21 16.71 -12.96
C PHE A 112 -12.25 15.33 -12.31
N HIS A 113 -11.22 14.51 -12.55
CA HIS A 113 -11.11 13.19 -11.92
C HIS A 113 -10.35 13.29 -10.59
N PHE A 114 -11.07 13.49 -9.50
CA PHE A 114 -10.48 13.73 -8.17
C PHE A 114 -9.49 12.64 -7.74
N GLU A 115 -9.85 11.37 -7.91
CA GLU A 115 -9.00 10.25 -7.50
C GLU A 115 -7.65 10.23 -8.24
N GLY A 116 -7.65 10.55 -9.54
CA GLY A 116 -6.45 10.52 -10.36
C GLY A 116 -5.50 11.65 -9.99
N TRP A 117 -6.03 12.87 -9.84
CA TRP A 117 -5.22 14.02 -9.41
C TRP A 117 -4.72 13.87 -7.99
N PHE A 118 -5.57 13.46 -7.05
CA PHE A 118 -5.17 13.20 -5.68
C PHE A 118 -4.07 12.13 -5.63
N GLY A 119 -4.22 11.04 -6.39
CA GLY A 119 -3.22 9.98 -6.47
C GLY A 119 -1.89 10.48 -7.02
N VAL A 120 -1.87 11.24 -8.13
CA VAL A 120 -0.64 11.82 -8.68
C VAL A 120 0.03 12.75 -7.67
N THR A 121 -0.73 13.64 -7.02
CA THR A 121 -0.16 14.60 -6.06
C THR A 121 0.33 13.92 -4.79
N ALA A 122 -0.47 13.04 -4.17
CA ALA A 122 -0.11 12.38 -2.92
C ALA A 122 1.08 11.42 -3.09
N PHE A 123 1.02 10.54 -4.10
CA PHE A 123 2.14 9.63 -4.38
C PHE A 123 3.36 10.39 -4.91
N GLY A 124 3.16 11.47 -5.68
CA GLY A 124 4.25 12.27 -6.24
C GLY A 124 5.03 13.04 -5.18
N ILE A 125 4.33 13.73 -4.27
CA ILE A 125 4.98 14.45 -3.16
C ILE A 125 5.74 13.47 -2.28
N ASN A 126 5.13 12.33 -1.91
CA ASN A 126 5.81 11.33 -1.10
C ASN A 126 7.00 10.70 -1.85
N ALA A 127 6.87 10.40 -3.14
CA ALA A 127 7.98 9.84 -3.92
C ALA A 127 9.16 10.82 -3.96
N LEU A 128 8.91 12.11 -4.16
CA LEU A 128 9.96 13.13 -4.11
C LEU A 128 10.59 13.23 -2.71
N ALA A 129 9.77 13.22 -1.66
CA ALA A 129 10.27 13.23 -0.29
C ALA A 129 11.19 12.04 0.01
N GLU A 130 10.76 10.81 -0.31
CA GLU A 130 11.55 9.59 -0.16
C GLU A 130 12.83 9.64 -1.03
N LEU A 131 12.76 10.19 -2.25
CA LEU A 131 13.94 10.35 -3.11
C LEU A 131 14.96 11.33 -2.49
N PHE A 132 14.51 12.48 -2.01
CA PHE A 132 15.39 13.47 -1.37
C PHE A 132 16.01 12.93 -0.09
N LEU A 133 15.23 12.23 0.74
CA LEU A 133 15.72 11.57 1.96
C LEU A 133 16.69 10.44 1.61
N GLY A 134 16.38 9.61 0.61
CA GLY A 134 17.28 8.55 0.15
C GLY A 134 18.61 9.10 -0.34
N MET A 135 18.61 10.22 -1.09
CA MET A 135 19.83 10.87 -1.56
C MET A 135 20.63 11.54 -0.44
N SER A 136 19.96 12.19 0.53
CA SER A 136 20.65 12.86 1.65
C SER A 136 21.31 11.85 2.59
N TRP A 137 20.61 10.75 2.90
CA TRP A 137 21.13 9.69 3.78
C TRP A 137 22.10 8.74 3.10
N ARG A 138 22.12 8.65 1.77
CA ARG A 138 23.11 7.87 1.02
C ARG A 138 24.54 8.31 1.30
N ASN A 139 24.76 9.59 1.57
CA ASN A 139 26.07 10.15 1.88
C ASN A 139 26.49 9.97 3.34
N HIS A 140 25.58 9.54 4.23
CA HIS A 140 25.84 9.45 5.68
C HIS A 140 25.73 8.01 6.20
N THR A 141 24.87 7.18 5.61
CA THR A 141 24.67 5.77 5.96
C THR A 141 24.33 4.94 4.71
N PRO A 142 25.33 4.68 3.84
CA PRO A 142 25.11 4.08 2.53
C PRO A 142 24.57 2.64 2.55
N TYR A 143 24.72 1.92 3.67
CA TYR A 143 24.48 0.47 3.72
C TYR A 143 23.12 0.03 4.29
N LEU A 144 22.33 0.94 4.91
CA LEU A 144 21.09 0.54 5.60
C LEU A 144 19.91 1.48 5.31
N ILE A 145 20.10 2.79 5.43
CA ILE A 145 18.98 3.76 5.41
C ILE A 145 18.68 4.26 3.99
N GLY A 146 19.71 4.60 3.20
CA GLY A 146 19.53 5.06 1.81
C GLY A 146 18.79 4.08 0.90
N PRO A 147 19.11 2.76 0.93
CA PRO A 147 18.38 1.76 0.14
C PRO A 147 16.89 1.61 0.51
N MET A 148 16.52 1.81 1.79
CA MET A 148 15.13 1.74 2.27
C MET A 148 14.27 2.87 1.67
N PHE A 149 14.75 4.11 1.73
CA PHE A 149 14.10 5.26 1.10
C PHE A 149 13.97 5.09 -0.43
N LEU A 150 14.97 4.48 -1.08
CA LEU A 150 14.90 4.20 -2.52
C LEU A 150 13.86 3.12 -2.86
N GLN A 151 13.66 2.14 -1.99
CA GLN A 151 12.60 1.14 -2.12
C GLN A 151 11.21 1.77 -2.03
N HIS A 152 10.99 2.67 -1.07
CA HIS A 152 9.74 3.44 -0.97
C HIS A 152 9.53 4.36 -2.18
N PHE A 153 10.58 5.01 -2.69
CA PHE A 153 10.50 5.78 -3.92
C PHE A 153 9.97 4.95 -5.10
N VAL A 154 10.47 3.72 -5.27
CA VAL A 154 9.99 2.79 -6.31
C VAL A 154 8.51 2.45 -6.11
N LEU A 155 8.09 2.17 -4.87
CA LEU A 155 6.69 1.92 -4.54
C LEU A 155 5.78 3.08 -4.95
N LEU A 156 6.12 4.27 -4.47
CA LEU A 156 5.32 5.48 -4.63
C LEU A 156 5.27 5.90 -6.10
N THR A 157 6.36 5.69 -6.85
CA THR A 157 6.37 5.86 -8.31
C THR A 157 5.36 4.95 -9.00
N GLY A 158 5.21 3.69 -8.55
CA GLY A 158 4.14 2.80 -9.02
C GLY A 158 2.74 3.38 -8.79
N GLY A 159 2.53 4.03 -7.64
CA GLY A 159 1.28 4.74 -7.31
C GLY A 159 1.01 5.95 -8.21
N VAL A 160 2.06 6.72 -8.53
CA VAL A 160 2.00 7.81 -9.53
C VAL A 160 1.61 7.25 -10.89
N LEU A 161 2.28 6.21 -11.38
CA LEU A 161 2.01 5.62 -12.69
C LEU A 161 0.58 5.08 -12.80
N ARG A 162 0.07 4.41 -11.77
CA ARG A 162 -1.34 3.97 -11.69
C ARG A 162 -2.29 5.16 -11.78
N SER A 163 -1.99 6.26 -11.07
CA SER A 163 -2.83 7.46 -11.06
C SER A 163 -2.80 8.23 -12.38
N CYS A 164 -1.64 8.27 -13.03
CA CYS A 164 -1.50 8.76 -14.41
C CYS A 164 -2.32 7.91 -15.39
N ALA A 165 -2.36 6.58 -15.22
CA ALA A 165 -3.16 5.71 -16.07
C ALA A 165 -4.66 6.03 -15.99
N VAL A 166 -5.16 6.31 -14.77
CA VAL A 166 -6.52 6.78 -14.53
C VAL A 166 -6.80 8.10 -15.27
N LEU A 167 -5.91 9.09 -15.14
CA LEU A 167 -6.06 10.40 -15.80
C LEU A 167 -6.00 10.30 -17.33
N LEU A 168 -5.08 9.50 -17.87
CA LEU A 168 -4.95 9.27 -19.31
C LEU A 168 -6.17 8.57 -19.89
N ARG A 169 -6.77 7.63 -19.16
CA ARG A 169 -8.07 7.06 -19.54
C ARG A 169 -9.16 8.14 -19.52
N TYR A 170 -9.27 8.90 -18.43
CA TYR A 170 -10.36 9.86 -18.25
C TYR A 170 -10.35 10.99 -19.28
N HIS A 171 -9.19 11.62 -19.49
CA HIS A 171 -9.09 12.83 -20.32
C HIS A 171 -8.79 12.55 -21.79
N LYS A 172 -8.12 11.42 -22.09
CA LYS A 172 -7.59 11.16 -23.43
C LYS A 172 -8.07 9.84 -24.04
N LYS A 173 -8.71 8.96 -23.25
CA LYS A 173 -9.09 7.59 -23.66
C LYS A 173 -7.93 6.78 -24.26
N TRP A 174 -6.68 7.13 -23.95
CA TRP A 174 -5.49 6.47 -24.51
C TRP A 174 -5.22 5.09 -23.91
N ILE A 175 -5.79 4.83 -22.74
CA ILE A 175 -5.60 3.61 -21.97
C ILE A 175 -6.96 2.92 -21.84
N SER A 176 -6.99 1.60 -22.06
CA SER A 176 -8.21 0.80 -21.89
C SER A 176 -8.51 0.56 -20.41
N VAL A 177 -9.74 0.15 -20.09
CA VAL A 177 -10.13 -0.13 -18.69
C VAL A 177 -9.34 -1.32 -18.13
N GLU A 178 -9.05 -2.31 -18.97
CA GLU A 178 -8.26 -3.50 -18.63
C GLU A 178 -6.84 -3.12 -18.23
N MET A 179 -6.25 -2.14 -18.93
CA MET A 179 -4.92 -1.63 -18.60
C MET A 179 -4.90 -0.87 -17.27
N GLU A 180 -5.99 -0.22 -16.88
CA GLU A 180 -6.11 0.41 -15.56
C GLU A 180 -6.26 -0.64 -14.44
N PHE A 181 -7.04 -1.72 -14.67
CA PHE A 181 -7.08 -2.88 -13.77
C PHE A 181 -5.68 -3.51 -13.62
N LEU A 182 -4.96 -3.69 -14.74
CA LEU A 182 -3.61 -4.23 -14.73
C LEU A 182 -2.65 -3.32 -13.96
N ALA A 183 -2.70 -2.00 -14.17
CA ALA A 183 -1.88 -1.04 -13.44
C ALA A 183 -2.16 -1.09 -11.92
N ALA A 184 -3.42 -1.21 -11.52
CA ALA A 184 -3.80 -1.36 -10.11
C ALA A 184 -3.29 -2.68 -9.50
N ALA A 185 -3.41 -3.79 -10.23
CA ALA A 185 -2.89 -5.08 -9.80
C ALA A 185 -1.36 -5.08 -9.70
N LEU A 186 -0.66 -4.52 -10.68
CA LEU A 186 0.80 -4.40 -10.70
C LEU A 186 1.32 -3.54 -9.56
N PHE A 187 0.64 -2.43 -9.23
CA PHE A 187 0.99 -1.60 -8.09
C PHE A 187 0.96 -2.41 -6.78
N LEU A 188 -0.09 -3.21 -6.54
CA LEU A 188 -0.15 -4.09 -5.38
C LEU A 188 0.89 -5.20 -5.43
N LEU A 189 1.16 -5.80 -6.60
CA LEU A 189 2.17 -6.83 -6.72
C LEU A 189 3.59 -6.28 -6.48
N LEU A 190 3.86 -5.03 -6.83
CA LEU A 190 5.13 -4.35 -6.56
C LEU A 190 5.35 -4.15 -5.05
N THR A 191 4.28 -4.02 -4.25
CA THR A 191 4.42 -3.89 -2.79
C THR A 191 4.99 -5.16 -2.14
N ILE A 192 4.69 -6.35 -2.69
CA ILE A 192 5.09 -7.64 -2.12
C ILE A 192 6.62 -7.78 -1.98
N PRO A 193 7.43 -7.70 -3.06
CA PRO A 193 8.87 -7.83 -2.95
C PRO A 193 9.48 -6.73 -2.08
N LEU A 194 8.84 -5.56 -1.98
CA LEU A 194 9.30 -4.48 -1.12
C LEU A 194 9.09 -4.83 0.36
N PHE A 195 7.91 -5.30 0.76
CA PHE A 195 7.69 -5.80 2.12
C PHE A 195 8.62 -6.97 2.47
N LEU A 196 8.87 -7.87 1.51
CA LEU A 196 9.83 -8.98 1.72
C LEU A 196 11.27 -8.49 1.87
N ALA A 197 11.66 -7.42 1.17
CA ALA A 197 12.97 -6.80 1.30
C ALA A 197 13.16 -6.07 2.65
N HIS A 198 12.08 -5.76 3.37
CA HIS A 198 12.11 -5.16 4.71
C HIS A 198 12.31 -6.19 5.83
N LEU A 199 12.20 -7.50 5.54
CA LEU A 199 12.30 -8.57 6.54
C LEU A 199 13.70 -8.79 7.16
N PRO A 200 14.83 -8.64 6.42
CA PRO A 200 16.14 -8.93 6.99
C PRO A 200 16.45 -8.07 8.21
N GLY A 201 16.83 -8.71 9.32
CA GLY A 201 17.18 -8.02 10.57
C GLY A 201 15.99 -7.61 11.46
N LYS A 202 14.75 -7.89 11.03
CA LYS A 202 13.55 -7.68 11.84
C LYS A 202 13.23 -8.88 12.74
N ASP A 203 12.53 -8.63 13.83
CA ASP A 203 12.03 -9.66 14.73
C ASP A 203 10.90 -10.48 14.08
N ARG A 204 10.60 -11.66 14.65
CA ARG A 204 9.65 -12.62 14.05
C ARG A 204 8.24 -12.05 13.90
N SER A 205 7.78 -11.27 14.86
CA SER A 205 6.48 -10.60 14.85
C SER A 205 6.38 -9.60 13.71
N ASP A 206 7.40 -8.75 13.52
CA ASP A 206 7.49 -7.81 12.40
C ASP A 206 7.48 -8.54 11.05
N GLN A 207 8.26 -9.62 10.95
CA GLN A 207 8.27 -10.44 9.75
C GLN A 207 6.89 -11.04 9.43
N LEU A 208 6.16 -11.50 10.44
CA LEU A 208 4.81 -12.05 10.27
C LEU A 208 3.82 -11.00 9.80
N VAL A 209 3.83 -9.80 10.40
CA VAL A 209 2.98 -8.67 9.98
C VAL A 209 3.22 -8.35 8.51
N HIS A 210 4.48 -8.24 8.09
CA HIS A 210 4.86 -8.00 6.70
C HIS A 210 4.40 -9.12 5.75
N ILE A 211 4.54 -10.38 6.15
CA ILE A 211 4.07 -11.54 5.37
C ILE A 211 2.54 -11.51 5.21
N PHE A 212 1.78 -11.22 6.27
CA PHE A 212 0.33 -11.11 6.20
C PHE A 212 -0.12 -9.97 5.28
N ILE A 213 0.53 -8.80 5.37
CA ILE A 213 0.29 -7.68 4.47
C ILE A 213 0.59 -8.07 3.02
N ALA A 214 1.72 -8.75 2.76
CA ALA A 214 2.07 -9.23 1.43
C ALA A 214 1.05 -10.23 0.85
N ILE A 215 0.56 -11.16 1.67
CA ILE A 215 -0.52 -12.10 1.29
C ILE A 215 -1.79 -11.32 0.94
N LEU A 216 -2.15 -10.31 1.73
CA LEU A 216 -3.35 -9.51 1.48
C LEU A 216 -3.22 -8.65 0.22
N CYS A 217 -2.04 -8.10 -0.07
CA CYS A 217 -1.75 -7.44 -1.35
C CYS A 217 -1.93 -8.40 -2.53
N PHE A 218 -1.42 -9.63 -2.42
CA PHE A 218 -1.59 -10.66 -3.44
C PHE A 218 -3.06 -11.02 -3.65
N MET A 219 -3.81 -11.27 -2.57
CA MET A 219 -5.25 -11.56 -2.64
C MET A 219 -6.03 -10.42 -3.28
N THR A 220 -5.72 -9.18 -2.90
CA THR A 220 -6.33 -7.98 -3.48
C THR A 220 -6.03 -7.88 -4.98
N ALA A 221 -4.79 -8.10 -5.41
CA ALA A 221 -4.42 -8.12 -6.82
C ALA A 221 -5.20 -9.20 -7.60
N ARG A 222 -5.36 -10.40 -7.04
CA ARG A 222 -6.17 -11.46 -7.66
C ARG A 222 -7.64 -11.06 -7.79
N ILE A 223 -8.21 -10.41 -6.78
CA ILE A 223 -9.60 -9.92 -6.83
C ILE A 223 -9.76 -8.85 -7.91
N ILE A 224 -8.81 -7.91 -8.02
CA ILE A 224 -8.80 -6.87 -9.07
C ILE A 224 -8.75 -7.51 -10.47
N LEU A 225 -7.89 -8.51 -10.68
CA LEU A 225 -7.82 -9.23 -11.95
C LEU A 225 -9.08 -10.06 -12.23
N PHE A 226 -9.68 -10.65 -11.19
CA PHE A 226 -10.96 -11.35 -11.30
C PHE A 226 -12.10 -10.40 -11.66
N GLU A 227 -12.13 -9.21 -11.05
CA GLU A 227 -13.07 -8.13 -11.36
C GLU A 227 -12.91 -7.67 -12.82
N ALA A 228 -11.67 -7.53 -13.31
CA ALA A 228 -11.39 -7.17 -14.70
C ALA A 228 -12.00 -8.16 -15.71
N LYS A 229 -12.04 -9.45 -15.37
CA LYS A 229 -12.67 -10.50 -16.19
C LYS A 229 -14.19 -10.55 -16.04
N HIS A 230 -14.72 -10.21 -14.87
CA HIS A 230 -16.14 -10.34 -14.53
C HIS A 230 -16.77 -8.98 -14.17
N ARG A 231 -16.54 -7.98 -15.02
CA ARG A 231 -16.95 -6.58 -14.78
C ARG A 231 -18.45 -6.37 -14.64
N SER A 232 -19.27 -7.30 -15.12
CA SER A 232 -20.72 -7.28 -14.94
C SER A 232 -21.16 -7.68 -13.52
N SER A 233 -20.24 -8.16 -12.68
CA SER A 233 -20.51 -8.57 -11.30
C SER A 233 -20.00 -7.52 -10.30
N ILE A 234 -20.90 -7.05 -9.43
CA ILE A 234 -20.57 -6.16 -8.31
C ILE A 234 -19.68 -6.85 -7.26
N MET A 235 -19.65 -8.18 -7.22
CA MET A 235 -18.93 -8.95 -6.19
C MET A 235 -17.42 -8.73 -6.27
N GLY A 236 -16.86 -8.56 -7.47
CA GLY A 236 -15.44 -8.24 -7.63
C GLY A 236 -15.10 -6.89 -6.98
N THR A 237 -15.93 -5.88 -7.21
CA THR A 237 -15.74 -4.55 -6.62
C THR A 237 -15.93 -4.57 -5.10
N ILE A 238 -16.91 -5.31 -4.59
CA ILE A 238 -17.13 -5.47 -3.15
C ILE A 238 -15.90 -6.11 -2.51
N GLY A 239 -15.40 -7.20 -3.09
CA GLY A 239 -14.20 -7.90 -2.63
C GLY A 239 -12.98 -6.99 -2.63
N LYS A 240 -12.75 -6.25 -3.71
CA LYS A 240 -11.64 -5.28 -3.83
C LYS A 240 -11.72 -4.22 -2.73
N CYS A 241 -12.89 -3.62 -2.55
CA CYS A 241 -13.06 -2.57 -1.54
C CYS A 241 -12.88 -3.15 -0.12
N TYR A 242 -13.32 -4.38 0.13
CA TYR A 242 -13.14 -5.05 1.41
C TYR A 242 -11.65 -5.29 1.70
N THR A 243 -10.91 -5.88 0.75
CA THR A 243 -9.50 -6.19 0.99
C THR A 243 -8.62 -4.95 1.04
N ILE A 244 -8.97 -3.87 0.36
CA ILE A 244 -8.27 -2.57 0.49
C ILE A 244 -8.53 -1.93 1.85
N ALA A 245 -9.77 -1.96 2.35
CA ALA A 245 -10.05 -1.50 3.71
C ALA A 245 -9.28 -2.31 4.74
N LEU A 246 -9.29 -3.64 4.61
CA LEU A 246 -8.55 -4.53 5.50
C LEU A 246 -7.04 -4.27 5.44
N LEU A 247 -6.48 -4.09 4.23
CA LEU A 247 -5.07 -3.75 4.03
C LEU A 247 -4.74 -2.43 4.73
N SER A 248 -5.64 -1.46 4.66
CA SER A 248 -5.45 -0.15 5.28
C SER A 248 -5.51 -0.24 6.81
N VAL A 249 -6.45 -1.00 7.38
CA VAL A 249 -6.51 -1.26 8.83
C VAL A 249 -5.24 -1.97 9.30
N TRP A 250 -4.80 -3.00 8.58
CA TRP A 250 -3.56 -3.71 8.93
C TRP A 250 -2.32 -2.83 8.78
N MET A 251 -2.30 -1.87 7.87
CA MET A 251 -1.22 -0.88 7.81
C MET A 251 -1.22 0.07 9.01
N ALA A 252 -2.38 0.49 9.52
CA ALA A 252 -2.45 1.26 10.77
C ALA A 252 -1.92 0.44 11.95
N HIS A 253 -2.36 -0.83 12.04
CA HIS A 253 -1.91 -1.75 13.07
C HIS A 253 -0.46 -2.16 12.90
N ALA A 254 0.11 -2.16 11.70
CA ALA A 254 1.56 -2.34 11.53
C ALA A 254 2.30 -1.16 12.17
N GLY A 255 1.87 0.08 11.94
CA GLY A 255 2.44 1.23 12.63
C GLY A 255 2.39 1.08 14.16
N ASP A 256 1.26 0.62 14.69
CA ASP A 256 1.05 0.45 16.13
C ASP A 256 1.79 -0.79 16.69
N MET A 257 1.70 -1.96 16.06
CA MET A 257 2.35 -3.20 16.55
C MET A 257 3.88 -3.15 16.41
N LEU A 258 4.39 -2.41 15.41
CA LEU A 258 5.83 -2.24 15.20
C LEU A 258 6.43 -1.13 16.07
N HIS A 259 5.63 -0.15 16.50
CA HIS A 259 6.14 1.06 17.18
C HIS A 259 5.45 1.46 18.48
N ALA A 260 4.29 0.90 18.83
CA ALA A 260 3.57 1.22 20.05
C ALA A 260 3.83 0.21 21.18
N THR A 261 4.31 0.80 22.28
CA THR A 261 4.30 0.37 23.68
C THR A 261 4.82 -1.04 23.98
N GLY A 262 5.92 -1.07 24.74
CA GLY A 262 6.73 -2.25 25.02
C GLY A 262 6.04 -3.50 25.57
N ASP A 263 4.74 -3.50 25.86
CA ASP A 263 4.05 -4.68 26.39
C ASP A 263 3.94 -5.80 25.36
N VAL A 264 3.56 -5.53 24.09
CA VAL A 264 3.49 -6.58 23.06
C VAL A 264 4.87 -7.09 22.67
N LYS A 265 5.85 -6.18 22.50
CA LYS A 265 7.25 -6.56 22.22
C LYS A 265 7.91 -7.36 23.36
N ARG A 266 7.44 -7.20 24.60
CA ARG A 266 7.91 -7.96 25.77
C ARG A 266 7.21 -9.31 25.95
N MET A 267 6.14 -9.60 25.21
CA MET A 267 5.46 -10.91 25.27
C MET A 267 6.36 -12.00 24.68
N ASP A 268 6.15 -13.25 25.10
CA ASP A 268 6.75 -14.41 24.43
C ASP A 268 6.37 -14.43 22.94
N PRO A 269 7.28 -14.78 22.01
CA PRO A 269 7.01 -14.80 20.57
C PRO A 269 5.77 -15.62 20.16
N THR A 270 5.44 -16.68 20.90
CA THR A 270 4.25 -17.50 20.66
C THR A 270 2.97 -16.75 21.01
N VAL A 271 3.00 -15.99 22.11
CA VAL A 271 1.90 -15.15 22.56
C VAL A 271 1.71 -13.95 21.63
N GLN A 272 2.82 -13.34 21.18
CA GLN A 272 2.79 -12.28 20.16
C GLN A 272 2.11 -12.76 18.87
N LEU A 273 2.49 -13.94 18.37
CA LEU A 273 1.89 -14.51 17.16
C LEU A 273 0.38 -14.74 17.33
N PHE A 274 -0.04 -15.29 18.47
CA PHE A 274 -1.46 -15.48 18.75
C PHE A 274 -2.21 -14.16 18.80
N TYR A 275 -1.66 -13.16 19.50
CA TYR A 275 -2.25 -11.83 19.63
C TYR A 275 -2.41 -11.15 18.27
N ILE A 276 -1.35 -11.09 17.46
CA ILE A 276 -1.36 -10.48 16.11
C ILE A 276 -2.41 -11.19 15.22
N SER A 277 -2.41 -12.52 15.22
CA SER A 277 -3.36 -13.30 14.42
C SER A 277 -4.81 -13.05 14.83
N MET A 278 -5.07 -12.96 16.14
CA MET A 278 -6.40 -12.66 16.68
C MET A 278 -6.88 -11.26 16.25
N TYR A 279 -6.00 -10.25 16.32
CA TYR A 279 -6.30 -8.90 15.86
C TYR A 279 -6.63 -8.86 14.38
N PHE A 280 -5.84 -9.53 13.54
CA PHE A 280 -6.09 -9.55 12.10
C PHE A 280 -7.40 -10.26 11.73
N ILE A 281 -7.77 -11.32 12.46
CA ILE A 281 -9.08 -11.98 12.33
C ILE A 281 -10.20 -11.03 12.77
N LEU A 282 -10.03 -10.33 13.89
CA LEU A 282 -11.01 -9.39 14.40
C LEU A 282 -11.22 -8.22 13.44
N ASP A 283 -10.15 -7.67 12.87
CA ASP A 283 -10.20 -6.63 11.85
C ASP A 283 -10.97 -7.08 10.62
N ALA A 284 -10.69 -8.30 10.14
CA ALA A 284 -11.41 -8.90 9.02
C ALA A 284 -12.92 -8.98 9.31
N LEU A 285 -13.30 -9.43 10.52
CA LEU A 285 -14.70 -9.50 10.94
C LEU A 285 -15.34 -8.11 11.05
N ILE A 286 -14.67 -7.13 11.66
CA ILE A 286 -15.17 -5.77 11.82
C ILE A 286 -15.40 -5.12 10.45
N VAL A 287 -14.40 -5.19 9.56
CA VAL A 287 -14.52 -4.65 8.21
C VAL A 287 -15.64 -5.35 7.44
N ALA A 288 -15.78 -6.67 7.57
CA ALA A 288 -16.87 -7.41 6.95
C ALA A 288 -18.25 -6.96 7.44
N VAL A 289 -18.43 -6.80 8.76
CA VAL A 289 -19.68 -6.31 9.35
C VAL A 289 -20.02 -4.90 8.86
N ILE A 290 -19.05 -3.99 8.86
CA ILE A 290 -19.23 -2.62 8.34
C ILE A 290 -19.71 -2.66 6.89
N TYR A 291 -19.08 -3.49 6.06
CA TYR A 291 -19.41 -3.58 4.64
C TYR A 291 -20.79 -4.21 4.40
N VAL A 292 -21.16 -5.24 5.18
CA VAL A 292 -22.52 -5.81 5.16
C VAL A 292 -23.55 -4.76 5.55
N VAL A 293 -23.29 -3.96 6.60
CA VAL A 293 -24.19 -2.88 7.02
C VAL A 293 -24.30 -1.80 5.95
N LEU A 294 -23.21 -1.42 5.29
CA LEU A 294 -23.23 -0.44 4.18
C LEU A 294 -24.07 -0.93 3.00
N VAL A 295 -23.87 -2.18 2.58
CA VAL A 295 -24.67 -2.82 1.53
C VAL A 295 -26.15 -2.85 1.91
N ALA A 296 -26.47 -3.29 3.14
CA ALA A 296 -27.84 -3.37 3.63
C ALA A 296 -28.52 -1.98 3.70
N ARG A 297 -27.81 -0.95 4.16
CA ARG A 297 -28.32 0.44 4.22
C ARG A 297 -28.66 0.98 2.84
N LEU A 298 -27.79 0.79 1.86
CA LEU A 298 -28.02 1.25 0.49
C LEU A 298 -29.18 0.51 -0.17
N TYR A 299 -29.32 -0.80 0.09
CA TYR A 299 -30.45 -1.59 -0.39
C TYR A 299 -31.78 -1.13 0.23
N LYS A 300 -31.80 -0.84 1.54
CA LYS A 300 -32.99 -0.32 2.24
C LYS A 300 -33.38 1.08 1.73
N ALA A 301 -32.40 1.95 1.48
CA ALA A 301 -32.65 3.28 0.94
C ALA A 301 -33.32 3.25 -0.44
N ASP A 302 -32.91 2.32 -1.31
CA ASP A 302 -33.55 2.08 -2.61
C ASP A 302 -34.99 1.58 -2.47
N HIS A 303 -35.22 0.59 -1.60
CA HIS A 303 -36.55 0.04 -1.37
C HIS A 303 -37.53 1.11 -0.81
N ASN A 304 -37.05 1.98 0.09
CA ASN A 304 -37.87 3.08 0.62
C ASN A 304 -38.13 4.16 -0.43
N ASN A 305 -37.18 4.45 -1.32
CA ASN A 305 -37.36 5.41 -2.41
C ASN A 305 -38.32 4.89 -3.50
N ASN A 306 -38.34 3.59 -3.80
CA ASN A 306 -39.32 3.01 -4.74
C ASN A 306 -40.76 3.12 -4.21
N ASN A 307 -40.96 3.12 -2.89
CA ASN A 307 -42.27 3.37 -2.30
C ASN A 307 -42.69 4.85 -2.34
N ASN A 308 -41.73 5.79 -2.47
CA ASN A 308 -41.98 7.23 -2.41
C ASN A 308 -41.89 7.94 -3.76
N ASN A 309 -41.22 7.39 -4.78
CA ASN A 309 -40.89 8.10 -6.02
C ASN A 309 -41.40 7.41 -7.30
N ASN A 310 -42.68 7.64 -7.58
CA ASN A 310 -43.22 7.85 -8.93
C ASN A 310 -42.75 9.20 -9.56
N LYS A 311 -41.76 9.90 -8.99
CA LYS A 311 -41.33 11.23 -9.44
C LYS A 311 -39.86 11.51 -9.09
N PHE A 312 -38.89 10.99 -9.82
CA PHE A 312 -37.58 11.66 -9.96
C PHE A 312 -36.86 11.11 -11.19
N ASN A 313 -36.99 11.83 -12.30
CA ASN A 313 -36.17 11.68 -13.50
C ASN A 313 -34.81 12.34 -13.23
N PHE A 314 -33.78 11.54 -13.02
CA PHE A 314 -32.40 11.99 -13.20
C PHE A 314 -31.94 11.53 -14.58
N THR A 315 -31.54 12.50 -15.38
CA THR A 315 -30.95 12.28 -16.69
C THR A 315 -29.58 11.65 -16.50
N ILE A 316 -29.47 10.36 -16.77
CA ILE A 316 -28.17 9.69 -16.92
C ILE A 316 -27.50 10.37 -18.13
N THR A 317 -26.44 11.14 -17.91
CA THR A 317 -25.58 11.57 -18.99
C THR A 317 -24.82 10.34 -19.47
N PRO A 318 -25.08 9.81 -20.67
CA PRO A 318 -24.30 8.68 -21.17
C PRO A 318 -22.87 9.18 -21.33
N ILE A 319 -21.91 8.47 -20.72
CA ILE A 319 -20.51 8.57 -21.14
C ILE A 319 -20.51 8.06 -22.58
N LYS A 320 -20.49 8.99 -23.54
CA LYS A 320 -20.40 8.65 -24.96
C LYS A 320 -19.09 7.90 -25.18
N GLY A 321 -19.23 6.65 -25.64
CA GLY A 321 -18.15 5.85 -26.21
C GLY A 321 -17.41 6.66 -27.26
#